data_AF-A0A1W4X8L1-F1
#
_entry.id   AF-A0A1W4X8L1-F1
#
_cell.length_a   1.000
_cell.length_b   1.000
_cell.length_c   1.000
_cell.angle_alpha   90.00
_cell.angle_beta   90.00
_cell.angle_gamma   90.00
#
_symmetry.space_group_name_H-M   'P 1'
#
loop_
_entity.id
_entity.type
_entity.pdbx_description
1 polymer ?
#
loop_
_entity_poly.entity_id
_entity_poly.type
_entity_poly.pdbx_seq_one_letter_code
_entity_poly.pdbx_strand_id
1 'polypeptide(L)'
;MDSEDRYYYDYTPTVYEVFEYCVFPSINGILPTLKNLIIINFLFNVSIQSRLISETTYNGLSILLGFLLLFFTLPELSILCIVGFICLTYVFLLTICKIQKHRRLNLEYLTGFVCAIVLVICEFGFNSDTWIQLRGFFMIACMKIISFTSDLQRGEEYRSVLFFGYILCPANCLFGPWVSVGEYKTLYKNPGKKNFNWATRIICSLLNAVFFLTLSNCWGTYFIPDGSFKWFEAYRQALSFRSSHYFISYLSETSMIIAGFNNKKNEQKKGHWSYEITHPLDIEIPSSLMFTEHI
;
A
#
# COMPACT_ATOMS: atom_id res chain seq x y z
N MET A 1 16.23 42.77 7.87
CA MET A 1 15.16 41.84 8.30
C MET A 1 13.95 42.72 8.40
N ASP A 2 13.25 42.79 7.28
CA ASP A 2 12.32 43.87 6.98
C ASP A 2 11.01 43.65 7.74
N SER A 3 10.26 44.71 7.95
CA SER A 3 9.02 44.70 8.74
C SER A 3 7.95 43.75 8.18
N GLU A 4 8.00 43.44 6.88
CA GLU A 4 7.14 42.45 6.23
C GLU A 4 7.49 41.01 6.61
N ASP A 5 8.77 40.66 6.72
CA ASP A 5 9.20 39.32 7.15
C ASP A 5 8.75 39.03 8.59
N ARG A 6 8.75 40.05 9.44
CA ARG A 6 8.32 39.91 10.85
C ARG A 6 6.81 39.69 10.98
N TYR A 7 6.01 40.23 10.05
CA TYR A 7 4.55 40.03 10.02
C TYR A 7 4.16 38.62 9.56
N TYR A 8 4.95 38.00 8.68
CA TYR A 8 4.69 36.63 8.21
C TYR A 8 4.90 35.58 9.30
N TYR A 9 5.88 35.78 10.20
CA TYR A 9 6.16 34.85 11.31
C TYR A 9 5.18 34.92 12.48
N ASP A 10 4.33 35.95 12.57
CA ASP A 10 3.36 36.12 13.68
C ASP A 10 1.92 35.80 13.26
N TYR A 11 1.71 35.36 12.01
CA TYR A 11 0.40 34.97 11.52
C TYR A 11 0.04 33.56 12.00
N THR A 12 -0.87 33.48 12.97
CA THR A 12 -1.49 32.22 13.37
C THR A 12 -2.81 32.04 12.62
N PRO A 13 -2.93 31.05 11.71
CA PRO A 13 -4.14 30.86 10.94
C PRO A 13 -5.29 30.44 11.84
N THR A 14 -6.51 30.89 11.53
CA THR A 14 -7.69 30.45 12.26
C THR A 14 -8.04 28.99 11.93
N VAL A 15 -8.74 28.29 12.84
CA VAL A 15 -9.19 26.90 12.59
C VAL A 15 -10.04 26.81 11.32
N TYR A 16 -10.84 27.84 11.06
CA TYR A 16 -11.66 27.94 9.86
C TYR A 16 -10.80 28.02 8.58
N GLU A 17 -9.77 28.85 8.57
CA GLU A 17 -8.84 28.94 7.43
C GLU A 17 -8.09 27.64 7.18
N VAL A 18 -7.60 26.97 8.23
CA VAL A 18 -6.95 25.65 8.07
C VAL A 18 -7.92 24.64 7.46
N PHE A 19 -9.18 24.67 7.88
CA PHE A 19 -10.20 23.77 7.35
C PHE A 19 -10.52 24.06 5.87
N GLU A 20 -10.79 25.32 5.54
CA GLU A 20 -11.19 25.79 4.21
C GLU A 20 -10.04 25.65 3.19
N TYR A 21 -8.82 26.06 3.56
CA TYR A 21 -7.70 26.19 2.63
C TYR A 21 -6.74 24.99 2.63
N CYS A 22 -6.73 24.14 3.67
CA CYS A 22 -5.85 22.97 3.72
C CYS A 22 -6.61 21.65 3.79
N VAL A 23 -7.50 21.48 4.77
CA VAL A 23 -8.16 20.18 5.02
C VAL A 23 -9.07 19.80 3.85
N PHE A 24 -9.95 20.72 3.43
CA PHE A 24 -10.90 20.46 2.35
C PHE A 24 -10.20 20.14 1.01
N PRO A 25 -9.21 20.92 0.53
CA PRO A 25 -8.44 20.58 -0.66
C PRO A 25 -7.65 19.27 -0.53
N SER A 26 -7.06 18.99 0.63
CA SER A 26 -6.31 17.74 0.86
C SER A 26 -7.19 16.51 0.73
N ILE A 27 -8.39 16.54 1.30
CA ILE A 27 -9.37 15.44 1.20
C ILE A 27 -9.89 15.32 -0.24
N ASN A 28 -10.24 16.43 -0.89
CA ASN A 28 -10.70 16.40 -2.27
C ASN A 28 -9.65 15.91 -3.25
N GLY A 29 -8.37 16.17 -2.98
CA GLY A 29 -7.25 15.68 -3.80
C GLY A 29 -7.13 14.15 -3.79
N ILE A 30 -7.34 13.50 -2.63
CA ILE A 30 -7.23 12.04 -2.48
C ILE A 30 -8.54 11.31 -2.83
N LEU A 31 -9.68 12.00 -2.78
CA LEU A 31 -11.00 11.41 -2.93
C LEU A 31 -11.19 10.56 -4.21
N PRO A 32 -10.70 10.97 -5.41
CA PRO A 32 -10.80 10.14 -6.61
C PRO A 32 -10.09 8.79 -6.46
N THR A 33 -8.87 8.80 -5.91
CA THR A 33 -8.08 7.60 -5.64
C THR A 33 -8.77 6.69 -4.64
N LEU A 34 -9.29 7.25 -3.53
CA LEU A 34 -10.04 6.48 -2.53
C LEU A 34 -11.29 5.84 -3.12
N LYS A 35 -12.05 6.60 -3.91
CA LYS A 35 -13.26 6.13 -4.56
C LYS A 35 -12.96 4.93 -5.47
N ASN A 36 -11.96 5.03 -6.33
CA ASN A 36 -11.56 3.96 -7.24
C ASN A 36 -11.08 2.72 -6.48
N LEU A 37 -10.25 2.92 -5.45
CA LEU A 37 -9.74 1.85 -4.60
C LEU A 37 -10.86 1.10 -3.88
N ILE A 38 -11.82 1.81 -3.29
CA ILE A 38 -12.96 1.21 -2.57
C ILE A 38 -13.85 0.43 -3.55
N ILE A 39 -14.24 1.05 -4.68
CA ILE A 39 -15.16 0.43 -5.64
C ILE A 39 -14.55 -0.84 -6.22
N ILE A 40 -13.30 -0.79 -6.68
CA ILE A 40 -12.67 -1.93 -7.37
C ILE A 40 -12.39 -3.08 -6.41
N ASN A 41 -11.90 -2.80 -5.20
CA ASN A 41 -11.69 -3.86 -4.21
C ASN A 41 -13.01 -4.46 -3.72
N PHE A 42 -14.07 -3.66 -3.62
CA PHE A 42 -15.39 -4.17 -3.29
C PHE A 42 -15.92 -5.09 -4.40
N LEU A 43 -15.80 -4.69 -5.66
CA LEU A 43 -16.14 -5.53 -6.82
C LEU A 43 -15.32 -6.83 -6.85
N PHE A 44 -14.03 -6.76 -6.56
CA PHE A 44 -13.16 -7.94 -6.45
C PHE A 44 -13.68 -8.89 -5.36
N ASN A 45 -13.98 -8.37 -4.17
CA ASN A 45 -14.50 -9.17 -3.06
C ASN A 45 -15.89 -9.77 -3.35
N VAL A 46 -16.80 -9.01 -3.96
CA VAL A 46 -18.12 -9.54 -4.39
C VAL A 46 -17.93 -10.69 -5.38
N SER A 47 -16.99 -10.56 -6.31
CA SER A 47 -16.68 -11.62 -7.27
C SER A 47 -16.22 -12.90 -6.55
N ILE A 48 -15.26 -12.80 -5.62
CA ILE A 48 -14.76 -13.96 -4.86
C ILE A 48 -15.87 -14.64 -4.06
N GLN A 49 -16.78 -13.87 -3.48
CA GLN A 49 -17.88 -14.40 -2.67
C GLN A 49 -18.86 -15.28 -3.46
N SER A 50 -18.91 -15.14 -4.79
CA SER A 50 -19.85 -15.87 -5.64
C SER A 50 -19.63 -17.39 -5.67
N ARG A 51 -18.55 -17.94 -5.08
CA ARG A 51 -18.23 -19.38 -4.89
C ARG A 51 -18.26 -20.28 -6.14
N LEU A 52 -18.65 -19.75 -7.29
CA LEU A 52 -18.79 -20.46 -8.57
C LEU A 52 -17.58 -20.23 -9.50
N ILE A 53 -16.56 -19.53 -9.02
CA ILE A 53 -15.42 -19.07 -9.81
C ILE A 53 -14.29 -20.11 -9.72
N SER A 54 -13.73 -20.52 -10.87
CA SER A 54 -12.54 -21.36 -10.95
C SER A 54 -11.26 -20.56 -10.63
N GLU A 55 -10.17 -21.24 -10.27
CA GLU A 55 -8.92 -20.55 -9.90
C GLU A 55 -8.39 -19.67 -11.05
N THR A 56 -8.55 -20.11 -12.31
CA THR A 56 -8.13 -19.33 -13.49
C THR A 56 -8.97 -18.08 -13.67
N THR A 57 -10.29 -18.15 -13.47
CA THR A 57 -11.17 -16.97 -13.59
C THR A 57 -10.98 -16.02 -12.42
N TYR A 58 -10.69 -16.51 -11.21
CA TYR A 58 -10.28 -15.67 -10.07
C TYR A 58 -9.02 -14.85 -10.39
N ASN A 59 -7.98 -15.52 -10.90
CA ASN A 59 -6.74 -14.84 -11.27
C ASN A 59 -6.97 -13.86 -12.44
N GLY A 60 -7.78 -14.23 -13.43
CA GLY A 60 -8.16 -13.33 -14.53
C GLY A 60 -8.92 -12.09 -14.07
N LEU A 61 -9.84 -12.24 -13.12
CA LEU A 61 -10.56 -11.12 -12.50
C LEU A 61 -9.61 -10.23 -11.69
N SER A 62 -8.65 -10.83 -10.97
CA SER A 62 -7.60 -10.08 -10.27
C SER A 62 -6.79 -9.22 -11.24
N ILE A 63 -6.36 -9.79 -12.38
CA ILE A 63 -5.64 -9.05 -13.44
C ILE A 63 -6.49 -7.89 -13.97
N LEU A 64 -7.74 -8.17 -14.35
CA LEU A 64 -8.64 -7.18 -14.96
C LEU A 64 -8.90 -6.02 -13.99
N LEU A 65 -9.31 -6.33 -12.76
CA LEU A 65 -9.66 -5.32 -11.76
C LEU A 65 -8.44 -4.54 -11.29
N GLY A 66 -7.29 -5.21 -11.11
CA GLY A 66 -6.04 -4.55 -10.81
C GLY A 66 -5.58 -3.59 -11.91
N PHE A 67 -5.67 -4.01 -13.17
CA PHE A 67 -5.35 -3.15 -14.30
C PHE A 67 -6.30 -1.95 -14.39
N LEU A 68 -7.61 -2.16 -14.20
CA LEU A 68 -8.59 -1.07 -14.14
C LEU A 68 -8.29 -0.08 -13.00
N LEU A 69 -7.83 -0.57 -11.83
CA LEU A 69 -7.43 0.30 -10.73
C LEU A 69 -6.26 1.20 -11.11
N LEU A 70 -5.24 0.62 -11.74
CA LEU A 70 -4.09 1.39 -12.23
C LEU A 70 -4.54 2.39 -13.31
N PHE A 71 -5.39 1.98 -14.24
CA PHE A 71 -5.91 2.81 -15.33
C PHE A 71 -6.67 4.05 -14.83
N PHE A 72 -7.51 3.89 -13.81
CA PHE A 72 -8.29 5.02 -13.29
C PHE A 72 -7.54 5.90 -12.28
N THR A 73 -6.38 5.46 -11.79
CA THR A 73 -5.66 6.18 -10.71
C THR A 73 -4.37 6.83 -11.17
N LEU A 74 -3.69 6.26 -12.18
CA LEU A 74 -2.38 6.70 -12.61
C LEU A 74 -2.40 7.30 -14.02
N PRO A 75 -1.47 8.21 -14.35
CA PRO A 75 -1.28 8.70 -15.70
C PRO A 75 -0.87 7.59 -16.69
N GLU A 76 -1.16 7.80 -17.98
CA GLU A 76 -0.90 6.81 -19.05
C GLU A 76 0.56 6.35 -19.13
N LEU A 77 1.51 7.29 -18.99
CA LEU A 77 2.94 6.98 -19.00
C LEU A 77 3.34 6.08 -17.82
N SER A 78 2.82 6.36 -16.63
CA SER A 78 3.06 5.56 -15.42
C SER A 78 2.57 4.12 -15.59
N ILE A 79 1.42 3.94 -16.22
CA ILE A 79 0.85 2.61 -16.52
C ILE A 79 1.74 1.85 -17.51
N LEU A 80 2.22 2.51 -18.57
CA LEU A 80 3.12 1.89 -19.55
C LEU A 80 4.41 1.41 -18.88
N CYS A 81 4.98 2.20 -17.98
CA CYS A 81 6.19 1.83 -17.23
C CYS A 81 5.94 0.61 -16.32
N ILE A 82 4.81 0.59 -15.61
CA ILE A 82 4.41 -0.54 -14.76
C ILE A 82 4.23 -1.82 -15.59
N VAL A 83 3.43 -1.76 -16.67
CA VAL A 83 3.17 -2.93 -17.52
C VAL A 83 4.46 -3.41 -18.18
N GLY A 84 5.30 -2.50 -18.67
CA GLY A 84 6.61 -2.81 -19.23
C GLY A 84 7.51 -3.54 -18.23
N PHE A 85 7.55 -3.08 -16.97
CA PHE A 85 8.29 -3.73 -15.90
C PHE A 85 7.78 -5.15 -15.58
N ILE A 86 6.46 -5.34 -15.48
CA ILE A 86 5.88 -6.67 -15.23
C ILE A 86 6.18 -7.62 -16.41
N CYS A 87 6.07 -7.15 -17.65
CA CYS A 87 6.40 -7.94 -18.83
C CYS A 87 7.89 -8.32 -18.88
N LEU A 88 8.79 -7.38 -18.58
CA LEU A 88 10.24 -7.61 -18.56
C LEU A 88 10.61 -8.65 -17.48
N THR A 89 10.09 -8.49 -16.27
CA THR A 89 10.32 -9.42 -15.16
C THR A 89 9.72 -10.80 -15.42
N TYR A 90 8.58 -10.88 -16.11
CA TYR A 90 7.99 -12.14 -16.55
C TYR A 90 8.88 -12.89 -17.56
N VAL A 91 9.39 -12.18 -18.58
CA VAL A 91 10.32 -12.77 -19.57
C VAL A 91 11.61 -13.23 -18.89
N PHE A 92 12.14 -12.43 -17.96
CA PHE A 92 13.30 -12.79 -17.17
C PHE A 92 13.06 -14.03 -16.31
N LEU A 93 11.90 -14.13 -15.65
CA LEU A 93 11.56 -15.32 -14.87
C LEU A 93 11.46 -16.57 -15.75
N LEU A 94 10.88 -16.46 -16.95
CA LEU A 94 10.82 -17.55 -17.93
C LEU A 94 12.20 -18.05 -18.36
N THR A 95 13.15 -17.14 -18.60
CA THR A 95 14.51 -17.54 -18.98
C THR A 95 15.21 -18.25 -17.83
N ILE A 96 15.08 -17.76 -16.59
CA ILE A 96 15.71 -18.43 -15.46
C ILE A 96 15.06 -19.80 -15.17
N CYS A 97 13.73 -19.93 -15.22
CA CYS A 97 13.08 -21.22 -15.03
C CYS A 97 13.55 -22.28 -16.05
N LYS A 98 13.78 -21.88 -17.31
CA LYS A 98 14.39 -22.75 -18.32
C LYS A 98 15.83 -23.15 -17.97
N ILE A 99 16.64 -22.19 -17.52
CA ILE A 99 18.05 -22.44 -17.13
C ILE A 99 18.14 -23.34 -15.90
N GLN A 100 17.25 -23.16 -14.92
CA GLN A 100 17.22 -23.94 -13.69
C GLN A 100 16.89 -25.41 -13.94
N LYS A 101 16.05 -25.72 -14.95
CA LYS A 101 15.83 -27.12 -15.38
C LYS A 101 17.15 -27.83 -15.72
N HIS A 102 18.17 -27.08 -16.11
CA HIS A 102 19.50 -27.59 -16.44
C HIS A 102 20.56 -27.38 -15.33
N ARG A 103 20.33 -26.48 -14.35
CA ARG A 103 21.30 -26.19 -13.26
C ARG A 103 20.61 -25.95 -11.91
N ARG A 104 21.15 -26.53 -10.82
CA ARG A 104 20.73 -26.25 -9.44
C ARG A 104 21.27 -24.92 -8.93
N LEU A 105 20.71 -23.81 -9.39
CA LEU A 105 20.99 -22.46 -8.88
C LEU A 105 19.95 -22.04 -7.84
N ASN A 106 20.34 -21.19 -6.89
CA ASN A 106 19.41 -20.58 -5.95
C ASN A 106 18.67 -19.41 -6.65
N LEU A 107 17.48 -19.69 -7.16
CA LEU A 107 16.63 -18.78 -7.94
C LEU A 107 16.29 -17.51 -7.16
N GLU A 108 15.91 -17.64 -5.89
CA GLU A 108 15.52 -16.52 -5.03
C GLU A 108 16.60 -15.42 -4.97
N TYR A 109 17.86 -15.78 -4.68
CA TYR A 109 18.95 -14.82 -4.60
C TYR A 109 19.27 -14.17 -5.95
N LEU A 110 19.23 -14.94 -7.04
CA LEU A 110 19.47 -14.40 -8.39
C LEU A 110 18.36 -13.41 -8.79
N THR A 111 17.10 -13.77 -8.56
CA THR A 111 15.97 -12.89 -8.82
C THR A 111 16.03 -11.63 -7.95
N GLY A 112 16.35 -11.77 -6.66
CA GLY A 112 16.51 -10.63 -5.75
C GLY A 112 17.62 -9.67 -6.21
N PHE A 113 18.77 -10.20 -6.63
CA PHE A 113 19.87 -9.40 -7.15
C PHE A 113 19.49 -8.62 -8.42
N VAL A 114 18.79 -9.28 -9.37
CA VAL A 114 18.34 -8.60 -10.59
C VAL A 114 17.26 -7.57 -10.30
N CYS A 115 16.29 -7.86 -9.43
CA CYS A 115 15.30 -6.88 -8.98
C CYS A 115 15.96 -5.65 -8.36
N ALA A 116 16.99 -5.84 -7.51
CA ALA A 116 17.74 -4.74 -6.91
C ALA A 116 18.46 -3.89 -7.97
N ILE A 117 19.15 -4.51 -8.93
CA ILE A 117 19.80 -3.79 -10.05
C ILE A 117 18.79 -2.99 -10.85
N VAL A 118 17.64 -3.59 -11.19
CA VAL A 118 16.60 -2.88 -11.96
C VAL A 118 16.08 -1.68 -11.18
N LEU A 119 15.83 -1.80 -9.87
CA LEU A 119 15.42 -0.65 -9.05
C LEU A 119 16.48 0.46 -9.03
N VAL A 120 17.76 0.12 -8.94
CA VAL A 120 18.85 1.11 -8.99
C VAL A 120 18.92 1.79 -10.35
N ILE A 121 18.79 1.02 -11.45
CA ILE A 121 18.75 1.60 -12.80
C ILE A 121 17.55 2.54 -12.94
N CYS A 122 16.38 2.16 -12.41
CA CYS A 122 15.20 3.01 -12.44
C CYS A 122 15.38 4.31 -11.63
N GLU A 123 16.05 4.24 -10.47
CA GLU A 123 16.36 5.42 -9.63
C GLU A 123 17.18 6.47 -10.39
N PHE A 124 18.13 6.04 -11.24
CA PHE A 124 18.97 6.95 -12.02
C PHE A 124 18.41 7.27 -13.42
N GLY A 125 17.51 6.44 -13.94
CA GLY A 125 17.01 6.54 -15.32
C GLY A 125 15.69 7.29 -15.48
N PHE A 126 14.85 7.35 -14.44
CA PHE A 126 13.57 8.04 -14.48
C PHE A 126 13.67 9.49 -14.01
N ASN A 127 12.76 10.33 -14.51
CA ASN A 127 12.56 11.66 -13.94
C ASN A 127 12.11 11.55 -12.48
N SER A 128 12.62 12.44 -11.62
CA SER A 128 12.38 12.38 -10.17
C SER A 128 10.89 12.33 -9.82
N ASP A 129 10.06 13.13 -10.48
CA ASP A 129 8.63 13.21 -10.16
C ASP A 129 7.86 11.93 -10.52
N THR A 130 8.16 11.34 -11.69
CA THR A 130 7.50 10.10 -12.11
C THR A 130 8.00 8.90 -11.33
N TRP A 131 9.29 8.87 -10.99
CA TRP A 131 9.87 7.83 -10.16
C TRP A 131 9.30 7.84 -8.75
N ILE A 132 9.22 9.00 -8.09
CA ILE A 132 8.69 9.11 -6.71
C ILE A 132 7.27 8.55 -6.63
N GLN A 133 6.42 8.83 -7.63
CA GLN A 133 5.05 8.28 -7.69
C GLN A 133 5.01 6.76 -7.90
N LEU A 134 5.94 6.21 -8.69
CA LEU A 134 5.96 4.79 -9.07
C LEU A 134 6.77 3.89 -8.13
N ARG A 135 7.71 4.46 -7.38
CA ARG A 135 8.71 3.74 -6.60
C ARG A 135 8.10 2.69 -5.67
N GLY A 136 7.02 3.05 -4.98
CA GLY A 136 6.30 2.14 -4.07
C GLY A 136 5.76 0.90 -4.79
N PHE A 137 5.15 1.08 -5.97
CA PHE A 137 4.66 -0.02 -6.79
C PHE A 137 5.79 -0.98 -7.17
N PHE A 138 6.91 -0.45 -7.68
CA PHE A 138 8.04 -1.25 -8.13
C PHE A 138 8.68 -2.04 -6.99
N MET A 139 8.82 -1.43 -5.81
CA MET A 139 9.32 -2.10 -4.61
C MET A 139 8.43 -3.30 -4.21
N ILE A 140 7.11 -3.10 -4.12
CA ILE A 140 6.17 -4.18 -3.78
C ILE A 140 6.17 -5.27 -4.85
N ALA A 141 6.18 -4.89 -6.13
CA ALA A 141 6.23 -5.83 -7.24
C ALA A 141 7.51 -6.69 -7.19
N CYS A 142 8.67 -6.09 -6.93
CA CYS A 142 9.93 -6.82 -6.70
C CYS A 142 9.81 -7.82 -5.54
N MET A 143 9.29 -7.41 -4.39
CA MET A 143 9.12 -8.30 -3.23
C MET A 143 8.19 -9.48 -3.55
N LYS A 144 7.10 -9.23 -4.27
CA LYS A 144 6.19 -10.28 -4.75
C LYS A 144 6.89 -11.24 -5.73
N ILE A 145 7.64 -10.72 -6.69
CA ILE A 145 8.37 -11.54 -7.68
C ILE A 145 9.39 -12.45 -6.99
N ILE A 146 10.18 -11.91 -6.04
CA ILE A 146 11.16 -12.70 -5.26
C ILE A 146 10.46 -13.80 -4.45
N SER A 147 9.30 -13.49 -3.87
CA SER A 147 8.55 -14.48 -3.10
C SER A 147 7.93 -15.56 -3.99
N PHE A 148 7.43 -15.18 -5.15
CA PHE A 148 6.92 -16.11 -6.16
C PHE A 148 8.04 -17.04 -6.64
N THR A 149 9.26 -16.55 -6.84
CA THR A 149 10.38 -17.42 -7.23
C THR A 149 10.82 -18.36 -6.11
N SER A 150 10.80 -17.92 -4.85
CA SER A 150 11.04 -18.81 -3.69
C SER A 150 10.00 -19.93 -3.64
N ASP A 151 8.72 -19.61 -3.87
CA ASP A 151 7.64 -20.61 -3.90
C ASP A 151 7.79 -21.59 -5.08
N LEU A 152 8.22 -21.13 -6.27
CA LEU A 152 8.57 -22.02 -7.39
C LEU A 152 9.71 -22.98 -7.03
N GLN A 153 10.74 -22.54 -6.29
CA GLN A 153 11.81 -23.42 -5.85
C GLN A 153 11.34 -24.51 -4.88
N ARG A 154 10.28 -24.24 -4.12
CA ARG A 154 9.64 -25.20 -3.20
C ARG A 154 8.70 -26.19 -3.91
N GLY A 155 8.56 -26.08 -5.23
CA GLY A 155 7.80 -27.02 -6.06
C GLY A 155 6.41 -26.53 -6.47
N GLU A 156 6.09 -25.25 -6.30
CA GLU A 156 4.88 -24.68 -6.88
C GLU A 156 4.95 -24.68 -8.41
N GLU A 157 3.81 -24.98 -9.06
CA GLU A 157 3.74 -25.02 -10.52
C GLU A 157 3.72 -23.61 -11.13
N TYR A 158 4.56 -23.41 -12.13
CA TYR A 158 4.57 -22.18 -12.91
C TYR A 158 3.29 -22.04 -13.75
N ARG A 159 2.47 -21.03 -13.44
CA ARG A 159 1.28 -20.64 -14.22
C ARG A 159 1.27 -19.14 -14.46
N SER A 160 1.24 -18.73 -15.73
CA SER A 160 1.29 -17.31 -16.13
C SER A 160 0.15 -16.49 -15.55
N VAL A 161 -1.08 -17.02 -15.60
CA VAL A 161 -2.26 -16.33 -15.08
C VAL A 161 -2.17 -16.12 -13.56
N LEU A 162 -1.59 -17.07 -12.83
CA LEU A 162 -1.34 -16.93 -11.39
C LEU A 162 -0.32 -15.82 -11.10
N PHE A 163 0.78 -15.75 -11.87
CA PHE A 163 1.80 -14.71 -11.73
C PHE A 163 1.22 -13.31 -11.92
N PHE A 164 0.53 -13.07 -13.05
CA PHE A 164 -0.04 -11.76 -13.34
C PHE A 164 -1.16 -11.40 -12.34
N GLY A 165 -2.02 -12.35 -11.97
CA GLY A 165 -3.10 -12.11 -11.00
C GLY A 165 -2.59 -11.81 -9.59
N TYR A 166 -1.47 -12.41 -9.19
CA TYR A 166 -0.82 -12.15 -7.91
C TYR A 166 -0.14 -10.78 -7.86
N ILE A 167 0.58 -10.39 -8.92
CA ILE A 167 1.24 -9.07 -8.99
C ILE A 167 0.19 -7.96 -9.06
N LEU A 168 -0.79 -8.09 -9.95
CA LEU A 168 -1.85 -7.12 -10.19
C LEU A 168 -3.06 -7.30 -9.25
N CYS A 169 -2.90 -7.93 -8.09
CA CYS A 169 -4.02 -8.00 -7.15
C CYS A 169 -4.45 -6.59 -6.73
N PRO A 170 -5.74 -6.20 -6.94
CA PRO A 170 -6.20 -4.82 -6.71
C PRO A 170 -6.03 -4.35 -5.27
N ALA A 171 -5.99 -5.31 -4.32
CA ALA A 171 -5.86 -5.03 -2.90
C ALA A 171 -4.50 -4.41 -2.54
N ASN A 172 -3.43 -4.83 -3.21
CA ASN A 172 -2.06 -4.50 -2.82
C ASN A 172 -1.14 -4.16 -3.99
N CYS A 173 -1.67 -3.93 -5.19
CA CYS A 173 -0.85 -3.48 -6.32
C CYS A 173 -0.45 -2.00 -6.17
N LEU A 174 -1.36 -1.13 -5.71
CA LEU A 174 -1.10 0.31 -5.60
C LEU A 174 -0.55 0.70 -4.21
N PHE A 175 -1.34 0.48 -3.16
CA PHE A 175 -0.99 0.78 -1.77
C PHE A 175 -1.23 -0.48 -0.95
N GLY A 176 -0.20 -1.32 -0.85
CA GLY A 176 -0.32 -2.70 -0.38
C GLY A 176 0.88 -3.16 0.41
N PRO A 177 0.74 -3.96 1.48
CA PRO A 177 1.89 -4.67 1.97
C PRO A 177 2.23 -5.82 1.02
N TRP A 178 3.44 -6.33 1.17
CA TRP A 178 3.79 -7.61 0.59
C TRP A 178 2.93 -8.73 1.21
N VAL A 179 2.42 -9.62 0.36
CA VAL A 179 1.58 -10.77 0.73
C VAL A 179 2.15 -11.99 0.04
N SER A 180 2.26 -13.12 0.73
CA SER A 180 2.76 -14.36 0.12
C SER A 180 1.78 -14.95 -0.91
N VAL A 181 2.26 -15.77 -1.85
CA VAL A 181 1.40 -16.46 -2.83
C VAL A 181 0.40 -17.38 -2.11
N GLY A 182 0.83 -18.01 -1.02
CA GLY A 182 -0.03 -18.84 -0.17
C GLY A 182 -1.20 -18.07 0.44
N GLU A 183 -0.99 -16.83 0.91
CA GLU A 183 -2.07 -15.96 1.42
C GLU A 183 -3.05 -15.56 0.33
N TYR A 184 -2.52 -15.17 -0.83
CA TYR A 184 -3.32 -14.85 -2.00
C TYR A 184 -4.21 -16.03 -2.44
N LYS A 185 -3.70 -17.26 -2.43
CA LYS A 185 -4.49 -18.48 -2.69
C LYS A 185 -5.47 -18.81 -1.56
N THR A 186 -5.13 -18.50 -0.31
CA THR A 186 -5.99 -18.75 0.85
C THR A 186 -7.26 -17.91 0.79
N LEU A 187 -7.15 -16.65 0.34
CA LEU A 187 -8.31 -15.79 0.11
C LEU A 187 -9.34 -16.42 -0.84
N TYR A 188 -8.87 -17.00 -1.95
CA TYR A 188 -9.73 -17.69 -2.90
C TYR A 188 -10.39 -18.94 -2.29
N LYS A 189 -9.64 -19.74 -1.53
CA LYS A 189 -10.14 -20.98 -0.93
C LYS A 189 -11.15 -20.72 0.19
N ASN A 190 -10.89 -19.73 1.04
CA ASN A 190 -11.65 -19.44 2.25
C ASN A 190 -12.03 -17.95 2.31
N PRO A 191 -13.01 -17.48 1.51
CA PRO A 191 -13.47 -16.10 1.62
C PRO A 191 -14.11 -15.86 2.99
N GLY A 192 -13.64 -14.81 3.68
CA GLY A 192 -14.13 -14.41 5.00
C GLY A 192 -15.60 -13.98 4.98
N LYS A 193 -16.34 -14.26 6.05
CA LYS A 193 -17.75 -13.86 6.17
C LYS A 193 -17.88 -12.37 6.48
N LYS A 194 -18.56 -11.65 5.59
CA LYS A 194 -18.87 -10.22 5.74
C LYS A 194 -19.87 -10.04 6.87
N ASN A 195 -19.43 -9.44 7.97
CA ASN A 195 -20.25 -9.15 9.15
C ASN A 195 -20.29 -7.64 9.38
N PHE A 196 -21.12 -7.16 10.30
CA PHE A 196 -21.12 -5.75 10.70
C PHE A 196 -19.72 -5.27 11.12
N ASN A 197 -18.98 -6.09 11.86
CA ASN A 197 -17.59 -5.81 12.26
C ASN A 197 -16.64 -5.55 11.08
N TRP A 198 -16.87 -6.17 9.91
CA TRP A 198 -16.09 -5.92 8.70
C TRP A 198 -16.28 -4.48 8.21
N ALA A 199 -17.55 -4.05 8.11
CA ALA A 199 -17.88 -2.69 7.70
C ALA A 199 -17.38 -1.65 8.71
N THR A 200 -17.56 -1.91 10.02
CA THR A 200 -17.05 -1.04 11.07
C THR A 200 -15.53 -0.90 10.98
N ARG A 201 -14.79 -2.00 10.74
CA ARG A 201 -13.34 -1.94 10.62
C ARG A 201 -12.89 -1.11 9.42
N ILE A 202 -13.53 -1.26 8.26
CA ILE A 202 -13.27 -0.44 7.06
C ILE A 202 -13.45 1.05 7.36
N ILE A 203 -14.54 1.40 8.04
CA ILE A 203 -14.83 2.79 8.39
C ILE A 203 -13.78 3.32 9.36
N CYS A 204 -13.44 2.58 10.42
CA CYS A 204 -12.42 2.99 11.39
C CYS A 204 -11.03 3.15 10.75
N SER A 205 -10.61 2.22 9.87
CA SER A 205 -9.31 2.33 9.19
C SER A 205 -9.29 3.51 8.21
N LEU A 206 -10.38 3.78 7.49
CA LEU A 206 -10.50 4.94 6.62
C LEU A 206 -10.45 6.26 7.40
N LEU A 207 -11.15 6.33 8.54
CA LEU A 207 -11.13 7.52 9.42
C LEU A 207 -9.72 7.78 9.96
N ASN A 208 -9.00 6.74 10.38
CA ASN A 208 -7.60 6.88 10.80
C ASN A 208 -6.71 7.36 9.65
N ALA A 209 -6.90 6.85 8.43
CA ALA A 209 -6.16 7.33 7.27
C ALA A 209 -6.39 8.84 7.04
N VAL A 210 -7.65 9.28 7.01
CA VAL A 210 -7.99 10.71 6.83
C VAL A 210 -7.42 11.56 7.97
N PHE A 211 -7.50 11.07 9.21
CA PHE A 211 -6.89 11.75 10.36
C PHE A 211 -5.38 11.98 10.13
N PHE A 212 -4.62 10.94 9.81
CA PHE A 212 -3.18 11.05 9.58
C PHE A 212 -2.81 11.90 8.36
N LEU A 213 -3.64 11.91 7.30
CA LEU A 213 -3.48 12.80 6.15
C LEU A 213 -3.62 14.27 6.55
N THR A 214 -4.66 14.59 7.33
CA THR A 214 -4.86 15.97 7.80
C THR A 214 -3.78 16.37 8.81
N LEU A 215 -3.30 15.43 9.62
CA LEU A 215 -2.21 15.65 10.57
C LEU A 215 -0.90 15.97 9.85
N SER A 216 -0.58 15.23 8.78
CA SER A 216 0.67 15.44 8.03
C SER A 216 0.69 16.75 7.27
N ASN A 217 -0.44 17.14 6.67
CA ASN A 217 -0.49 18.25 5.72
C ASN A 217 -0.91 19.58 6.36
N CYS A 218 -1.79 19.54 7.38
CA CYS A 218 -2.47 20.74 7.86
C CYS A 218 -2.23 21.00 9.35
N TRP A 219 -2.46 20.00 10.21
CA TRP A 219 -2.42 20.24 11.65
C TRP A 219 -1.00 20.39 12.20
N GLY A 220 0.01 19.83 11.52
CA GLY A 220 1.41 19.96 11.93
C GLY A 220 1.87 21.43 12.02
N THR A 221 1.56 22.26 11.01
CA THR A 221 1.87 23.70 11.00
C THR A 221 0.98 24.50 11.93
N TYR A 222 -0.28 24.08 12.13
CA TYR A 222 -1.19 24.74 13.06
C TYR A 222 -0.74 24.60 14.52
N PHE A 223 -0.32 23.41 14.95
CA PHE A 223 0.12 23.18 16.33
C PHE A 223 1.52 23.71 16.62
N ILE A 224 2.41 23.70 15.63
CA ILE A 224 3.79 24.17 15.75
C ILE A 224 4.03 25.17 14.61
N PRO A 225 3.85 26.48 14.86
CA PRO A 225 4.02 27.51 13.83
C PRO A 225 5.50 27.75 13.50
N ASP A 226 5.73 28.28 12.30
CA ASP A 226 7.07 28.67 11.84
C ASP A 226 7.64 29.76 12.76
N GLY A 227 8.94 29.68 13.09
CA GLY A 227 9.57 30.57 14.08
C GLY A 227 9.56 30.05 15.51
N SER A 228 8.97 28.87 15.76
CA SER A 228 9.14 28.10 17.00
C SER A 228 10.60 27.71 17.25
N PHE A 229 10.89 27.18 18.44
CA PHE A 229 12.21 26.63 18.77
C PHE A 229 12.64 25.57 17.74
N LYS A 230 13.91 25.61 17.31
CA LYS A 230 14.45 24.74 16.24
C LYS A 230 14.13 23.25 16.41
N TRP A 231 14.05 22.78 17.65
CA TRP A 231 13.73 21.38 17.95
C TRP A 231 12.26 21.04 17.74
N PHE A 232 11.33 21.95 18.02
CA PHE A 232 9.91 21.75 17.69
C PHE A 232 9.69 21.76 16.18
N GLU A 233 10.42 22.60 15.47
CA GLU A 233 10.39 22.65 14.01
C GLU A 233 10.91 21.34 13.38
N ALA A 234 12.04 20.84 13.86
CA ALA A 234 12.55 19.53 13.44
C ALA A 234 11.59 18.38 13.79
N TYR A 235 10.96 18.44 14.98
CA TYR A 235 9.95 17.47 15.38
C TYR A 235 8.71 17.50 14.48
N ARG A 236 8.21 18.70 14.14
CA ARG A 236 7.08 18.92 13.23
C ARG A 236 7.32 18.26 11.87
N GLN A 237 8.50 18.47 11.29
CA GLN A 237 8.88 17.88 10.01
C GLN A 237 8.94 16.34 10.11
N ALA A 238 9.53 15.81 11.18
CA ALA A 238 9.58 14.36 11.42
C ALA A 238 8.18 13.75 11.61
N LEU A 239 7.29 14.43 12.34
CA LEU A 239 5.91 14.02 12.58
C LEU A 239 5.09 14.03 11.28
N SER A 240 5.27 15.04 10.43
CA SER A 240 4.59 15.13 9.13
C SER A 240 4.99 13.97 8.20
N PHE A 241 6.28 13.66 8.13
CA PHE A 241 6.78 12.52 7.37
C PHE A 241 6.21 11.18 7.86
N ARG A 242 6.19 10.97 9.19
CA ARG A 242 5.71 9.72 9.79
C ARG A 242 4.19 9.58 9.70
N SER A 243 3.44 10.68 9.88
CA SER A 243 1.98 10.71 9.69
C SER A 243 1.59 10.37 8.25
N SER A 244 2.35 10.85 7.27
CA SER A 244 2.13 10.50 5.85
C SER A 244 2.29 8.99 5.61
N HIS A 245 3.25 8.35 6.29
CA HIS A 245 3.44 6.90 6.21
C HIS A 245 2.29 6.13 6.89
N TYR A 246 1.81 6.59 8.05
CA TYR A 246 0.64 6.01 8.71
C TYR A 246 -0.61 6.12 7.85
N PHE A 247 -0.81 7.26 7.18
CA PHE A 247 -1.89 7.44 6.22
C PHE A 247 -1.88 6.35 5.13
N ILE A 248 -0.75 6.15 4.45
CA ILE A 248 -0.63 5.10 3.41
C ILE A 248 -0.84 3.71 4.01
N SER A 249 -0.36 3.46 5.22
CA SER A 249 -0.53 2.17 5.91
C SER A 249 -1.99 1.87 6.21
N TYR A 250 -2.76 2.84 6.71
CA TYR A 250 -4.20 2.68 6.95
C TYR A 250 -5.02 2.58 5.65
N LEU A 251 -4.63 3.28 4.58
CA LEU A 251 -5.23 3.08 3.26
C LEU A 251 -4.99 1.67 2.73
N SER A 252 -3.78 1.17 2.93
CA SER A 252 -3.41 -0.18 2.54
C SER A 252 -4.18 -1.23 3.32
N GLU A 253 -4.33 -1.05 4.63
CA GLU A 253 -5.17 -1.90 5.48
C GLU A 253 -6.63 -1.87 4.99
N THR A 254 -7.15 -0.68 4.71
CA THR A 254 -8.51 -0.50 4.17
C THR A 254 -8.68 -1.26 2.86
N SER A 255 -7.73 -1.14 1.93
CA SER A 255 -7.72 -1.86 0.64
C SER A 255 -7.77 -3.38 0.83
N MET A 256 -6.92 -3.90 1.72
CA MET A 256 -6.83 -5.33 2.03
C MET A 256 -8.12 -5.87 2.65
N ILE A 257 -8.70 -5.15 3.62
CA ILE A 257 -9.94 -5.56 4.29
C ILE A 257 -11.14 -5.49 3.33
N ILE A 258 -11.23 -4.44 2.50
CA ILE A 258 -12.28 -4.33 1.48
C ILE A 258 -12.20 -5.48 0.49
N ALA A 259 -10.98 -5.84 0.04
CA ALA A 259 -10.76 -6.98 -0.85
C ALA A 259 -11.07 -8.34 -0.19
N GLY A 260 -11.16 -8.39 1.15
CA GLY A 260 -11.55 -9.57 1.92
C GLY A 260 -10.37 -10.32 2.57
N PHE A 261 -9.17 -9.76 2.54
CA PHE A 261 -8.03 -10.32 3.28
C PHE A 261 -8.28 -10.20 4.79
N ASN A 262 -7.96 -11.27 5.52
CA ASN A 262 -7.99 -11.30 6.97
C ASN A 262 -6.67 -11.88 7.48
N ASN A 263 -6.21 -11.43 8.64
CA ASN A 263 -4.97 -11.93 9.22
C ASN A 263 -5.16 -13.39 9.68
N LYS A 264 -4.26 -14.29 9.26
CA LYS A 264 -4.23 -15.72 9.62
C LYS A 264 -4.31 -15.96 11.13
N LYS A 265 -3.74 -15.07 11.96
CA LYS A 265 -3.80 -15.20 13.43
C LYS A 265 -5.22 -15.04 14.00
N ASN A 266 -6.09 -14.29 13.31
CA ASN A 266 -7.46 -14.01 13.74
C ASN A 266 -8.50 -14.94 13.11
N GLU A 267 -8.12 -15.82 12.17
CA GLU A 267 -9.04 -16.85 11.63
C GLU A 267 -9.59 -17.77 12.73
N GLN A 268 -8.87 -17.94 13.84
CA GLN A 268 -9.28 -18.76 14.98
C GLN A 268 -10.31 -18.07 15.89
N LYS A 269 -10.41 -16.73 15.89
CA LYS A 269 -11.43 -15.98 16.64
C LYS A 269 -12.55 -15.54 15.69
N LYS A 270 -13.62 -16.36 15.63
CA LYS A 270 -14.81 -16.10 14.79
C LYS A 270 -15.33 -14.67 15.00
N GLY A 271 -15.22 -13.81 13.99
CA GLY A 271 -15.88 -12.51 13.93
C GLY A 271 -15.00 -11.27 14.11
N HIS A 272 -13.68 -11.42 14.34
CA HIS A 272 -12.76 -10.29 14.36
C HIS A 272 -12.14 -10.08 12.97
N TRP A 273 -12.42 -8.93 12.35
CA TRP A 273 -11.79 -8.49 11.10
C TRP A 273 -10.65 -7.56 11.45
N SER A 274 -9.41 -8.01 11.21
CA SER A 274 -8.24 -7.16 11.37
C SER A 274 -7.14 -7.62 10.41
N TYR A 275 -6.61 -6.66 9.66
CA TYR A 275 -5.41 -6.80 8.85
C TYR A 275 -4.47 -5.65 9.21
N GLU A 276 -4.05 -5.64 10.47
CA GLU A 276 -3.17 -4.59 11.04
C GLU A 276 -1.82 -4.57 10.31
N ILE A 277 -1.49 -3.40 9.75
CA ILE A 277 -0.20 -3.13 9.09
C ILE A 277 0.73 -2.33 10.01
N THR A 278 0.19 -1.38 10.78
CA THR A 278 0.99 -0.49 11.66
C THR A 278 0.30 -0.22 12.98
N HIS A 279 1.10 -0.10 14.04
CA HIS A 279 0.68 0.36 15.37
C HIS A 279 1.35 1.71 15.68
N PRO A 280 0.71 2.85 15.39
CA PRO A 280 1.32 4.16 15.58
C PRO A 280 1.58 4.47 17.06
N LEU A 281 0.69 4.05 17.97
CA LEU A 281 0.83 4.30 19.40
C LEU A 281 2.06 3.62 20.00
N ASP A 282 2.35 2.38 19.58
CA ASP A 282 3.52 1.63 20.04
C ASP A 282 4.85 2.23 19.56
N ILE A 283 4.81 3.05 18.51
CA ILE A 283 5.99 3.67 17.91
C ILE A 283 6.22 5.07 18.47
N GLU A 284 5.16 5.85 18.65
CA GLU A 284 5.24 7.25 19.09
C GLU A 284 5.28 7.39 20.61
N ILE A 285 4.66 6.47 21.35
CA ILE A 285 4.66 6.47 22.81
C ILE A 285 5.70 5.45 23.27
N PRO A 286 6.81 5.86 23.92
CA PRO A 286 7.80 4.92 24.40
C PRO A 286 7.13 3.96 25.37
N SER A 287 7.49 2.68 25.27
CA SER A 287 6.86 1.59 26.03
C SER A 287 6.87 1.81 27.55
N SER A 288 7.82 2.60 28.08
CA SER A 288 7.84 3.03 29.48
C SER A 288 6.61 3.84 29.93
N LEU A 289 5.92 4.53 29.01
CA LEU A 289 4.68 5.27 29.26
C LEU A 289 3.41 4.41 29.03
N MET A 290 3.54 3.26 28.36
CA MET A 290 2.40 2.37 28.07
C MET A 290 2.15 1.32 29.17
N PHE A 291 3.12 1.08 30.07
CA PHE A 291 2.98 0.09 31.15
C PHE A 291 2.05 0.52 32.31
N THR A 292 1.38 1.67 32.23
CA THR A 292 0.47 2.14 33.29
C THR A 292 -0.99 1.67 33.15
N GLU A 293 -1.39 0.97 32.09
CA GLU A 293 -2.79 0.52 31.88
C GLU A 293 -3.03 -1.00 32.05
N HIS A 294 -2.05 -1.74 32.56
CA HIS A 294 -2.23 -3.14 32.98
C HIS A 294 -1.86 -3.35 34.45
N ILE A 295 -2.62 -2.71 35.35
CA ILE A 295 -2.79 -3.12 36.75
C ILE A 295 -4.29 -3.10 37.06
#